data_AF-A0AA37SRZ1-F1
#
_entry.id   AF-A0AA37SRZ1-F1
#
_cell.length_a   1.000
_cell.length_b   1.000
_cell.length_c   1.000
_cell.angle_alpha   90.00
_cell.angle_beta   90.00
_cell.angle_gamma   90.00
#
_symmetry.space_group_name_H-M   'P 1'
#
loop_
_entity.id
_entity.type
_entity.pdbx_description
1 polymer ?
#
loop_
_entity_poly.entity_id
_entity_poly.type
_entity_poly.pdbx_seq_one_letter_code
_entity_poly.pdbx_strand_id
1 'polypeptide(L)'
;MDFRTEWSSWLMIVIMMVIAYVIYPWGDQESILMYVTQVVGLPLAAIAIACIPVVVYCYFVKKIPDIDYSIRLAFVYMLFLIVKHAIG
;
A
#
# COMPACT_ATOMS: atom_id res chain seq x y z
N MET A 1 -11.91 -13.09 4.49
CA MET A 1 -10.91 -12.54 3.57
C MET A 1 -9.94 -13.67 3.28
N ASP A 2 -9.62 -13.94 2.02
CA ASP A 2 -8.50 -14.81 1.68
C ASP A 2 -7.20 -13.99 1.79
N PHE A 3 -6.23 -14.51 2.52
CA PHE A 3 -4.93 -13.87 2.78
C PHE A 3 -3.80 -14.50 1.95
N ARG A 4 -4.14 -15.44 1.06
CA ARG A 4 -3.18 -16.03 0.14
C ARG A 4 -2.75 -15.01 -0.89
N THR A 5 -1.60 -14.40 -0.68
CA THR A 5 -0.99 -13.48 -1.64
C THR A 5 -0.31 -14.22 -2.77
N GLU A 6 -0.60 -13.85 -4.01
CA GLU A 6 0.18 -14.25 -5.17
C GLU A 6 1.61 -13.66 -5.13
N TRP A 7 2.54 -14.31 -5.85
CA TRP A 7 3.91 -13.82 -6.02
C TRP A 7 3.97 -12.42 -6.67
N SER A 8 3.02 -12.13 -7.55
CA SER A 8 2.87 -10.83 -8.22
C SER A 8 2.56 -9.71 -7.20
N SER A 9 1.73 -10.01 -6.20
CA SER A 9 1.35 -9.08 -5.13
C SER A 9 2.50 -8.79 -4.18
N TRP A 10 3.39 -9.75 -3.94
CA TRP A 10 4.62 -9.52 -3.18
C TRP A 10 5.54 -8.51 -3.87
N LEU A 11 5.70 -8.62 -5.20
CA LEU A 11 6.48 -7.65 -5.96
C LEU A 11 5.86 -6.24 -5.86
N MET A 12 4.53 -6.12 -5.91
CA MET A 12 3.85 -4.84 -5.73
C MET A 12 4.14 -4.21 -4.38
N ILE A 13 4.11 -4.99 -3.30
CA ILE A 13 4.45 -4.49 -1.95
C ILE A 13 5.89 -3.95 -1.92
N VAL A 14 6.84 -4.65 -2.53
CA VAL A 14 8.24 -4.18 -2.62
C VAL A 14 8.33 -2.86 -3.38
N ILE A 15 7.63 -2.74 -4.51
CA ILE A 15 7.59 -1.49 -5.27
C ILE A 15 6.93 -0.37 -4.45
N MET A 16 5.90 -0.65 -3.66
CA MET A 16 5.29 0.35 -2.77
C MET A 16 6.26 0.85 -1.70
N MET A 17 7.14 -0.01 -1.18
CA MET A 17 8.20 0.41 -0.25
C MET A 17 9.21 1.34 -0.93
N VAL A 18 9.59 1.05 -2.17
CA VAL A 18 10.46 1.95 -2.97
C VAL A 18 9.77 3.28 -3.23
N ILE A 19 8.48 3.27 -3.56
CA ILE A 19 7.69 4.50 -3.76
C ILE A 19 7.61 5.31 -2.45
N ALA A 20 7.34 4.66 -1.32
CA ALA A 20 7.28 5.32 -0.01
C ALA A 20 8.62 5.97 0.35
N TYR A 21 9.73 5.30 0.06
CA TYR A 21 11.08 5.82 0.22
C TYR A 21 11.35 7.09 -0.63
N VAL A 22 10.82 7.13 -1.85
CA VAL A 22 10.99 8.29 -2.76
C VAL A 22 10.12 9.48 -2.34
N ILE A 23 8.87 9.26 -1.94
CA ILE A 23 7.91 10.33 -1.58
C ILE A 23 8.28 11.00 -0.25
N TYR A 24 8.82 10.25 0.70
CA TYR A 24 9.23 10.76 2.01
C TYR A 24 10.76 10.71 2.14
N PRO A 25 11.49 11.58 1.41
CA PRO A 25 12.93 11.59 1.45
C PRO A 25 13.41 12.14 2.80
N TRP A 26 13.74 11.26 3.76
CA TRP A 26 14.75 11.40 4.84
C TRP A 26 14.77 12.71 5.66
N GLY A 27 13.76 13.56 5.56
CA GLY A 27 13.71 14.86 6.23
C GLY A 27 13.44 14.66 7.72
N ASP A 28 14.42 15.03 8.56
CA ASP A 28 14.38 15.04 10.02
C ASP A 28 13.91 13.75 10.69
N GLN A 29 14.40 12.61 10.20
CA GLN A 29 14.17 11.34 10.87
C GLN A 29 15.11 11.18 12.06
N GLU A 30 14.65 11.56 13.26
CA GLU A 30 15.44 11.49 14.49
C GLU A 30 15.82 10.05 14.92
N SER A 31 15.16 9.02 14.36
CA SER A 31 15.45 7.63 14.70
C SER A 31 15.24 6.65 13.54
N ILE A 32 16.07 5.59 13.50
CA ILE A 32 15.97 4.48 12.54
C ILE A 32 14.58 3.80 12.62
N LEU A 33 13.98 3.76 13.82
CA LEU A 33 12.66 3.17 14.02
C LEU A 33 11.58 3.93 13.24
N MET A 34 11.64 5.27 13.27
CA MET A 34 10.70 6.11 12.54
C MET A 34 10.86 5.94 11.02
N TYR A 35 12.08 5.68 10.57
CA TYR A 35 12.35 5.46 9.15
C TYR A 35 11.72 4.16 8.67
N VAL A 36 11.93 3.07 9.43
CA VAL A 36 11.32 1.77 9.13
C VAL A 36 9.79 1.85 9.15
N THR A 37 9.21 2.56 10.13
CA THR A 37 7.75 2.72 10.18
C THR A 37 7.20 3.57 9.05
N GLN A 38 7.94 4.56 8.53
CA GLN A 38 7.50 5.29 7.35
C GLN A 38 7.62 4.44 6.08
N VAL A 39 8.76 3.81 5.82
CA VAL A 39 9.00 3.06 4.56
C VAL A 39 8.16 1.80 4.48
N VAL A 40 8.00 1.07 5.59
CA VAL A 40 7.24 -0.20 5.62
C VAL A 40 5.81 0.03 6.08
N GLY A 41 5.62 0.90 7.08
CA GLY A 41 4.30 1.13 7.66
C GLY A 41 3.35 1.90 6.75
N LEU A 42 3.83 2.84 5.91
CA LEU A 42 2.95 3.53 4.95
C LEU A 42 2.32 2.56 3.92
N PRO A 43 3.08 1.70 3.23
CA PRO A 43 2.50 0.68 2.35
C PRO A 43 1.52 -0.24 3.08
N LEU A 44 1.87 -0.73 4.27
CA LEU A 44 1.00 -1.62 5.04
C LEU A 44 -0.29 -0.93 5.50
N ALA A 45 -0.20 0.33 5.94
CA ALA A 45 -1.36 1.14 6.29
C ALA A 45 -2.24 1.40 5.07
N ALA A 46 -1.65 1.70 3.91
CA ALA A 46 -2.40 1.87 2.66
C ALA A 46 -3.15 0.59 2.27
N ILE A 47 -2.54 -0.59 2.41
CA ILE A 47 -3.20 -1.89 2.18
C ILE A 47 -4.34 -2.10 3.17
N ALA A 48 -4.12 -1.81 4.46
CA ALA A 48 -5.15 -1.96 5.49
C ALA A 48 -6.37 -1.05 5.24
N ILE A 49 -6.14 0.20 4.84
CA ILE A 49 -7.21 1.14 4.48
C ILE A 49 -7.93 0.68 3.20
N ALA A 50 -7.18 0.18 2.21
CA ALA A 50 -7.72 -0.38 0.98
C ALA A 50 -8.64 -1.59 1.19
N CYS A 51 -8.47 -2.33 2.29
CA CYS A 51 -9.38 -3.42 2.64
C CYS A 51 -10.81 -2.96 2.91
N ILE A 52 -11.02 -1.73 3.42
CA ILE A 52 -12.38 -1.23 3.73
C ILE A 52 -13.26 -1.19 2.47
N PRO A 53 -12.91 -0.45 1.39
CA PRO A 53 -13.73 -0.41 0.18
C PRO A 53 -13.82 -1.78 -0.51
N VAL A 54 -12.77 -2.61 -0.47
CA VAL A 54 -12.78 -3.96 -1.06
C VAL A 54 -13.78 -4.87 -0.34
N VAL A 55 -13.78 -4.87 0.99
CA VAL A 55 -14.74 -5.67 1.79
C VAL A 55 -16.17 -5.19 1.54
N VAL A 56 -16.39 -3.88 1.49
CA VAL A 56 -17.71 -3.30 1.18
C VAL A 56 -18.17 -3.74 -0.22
N TYR A 57 -17.32 -3.64 -1.23
CA TYR A 57 -17.67 -4.06 -2.59
C TYR A 57 -17.93 -5.57 -2.69
N CYS A 58 -17.06 -6.40 -2.12
CA CYS A 58 -17.21 -7.85 -2.11
C CYS A 58 -18.46 -8.31 -1.36
N TYR A 59 -18.91 -7.57 -0.33
CA TYR A 59 -20.16 -7.82 0.37
C TYR A 59 -21.38 -7.70 -0.55
N PHE A 60 -21.42 -6.70 -1.43
CA PHE A 60 -22.50 -6.53 -2.40
C PHE A 60 -22.46 -7.57 -3.52
N VAL A 61 -21.26 -7.94 -3.99
CA VAL A 61 -21.06 -8.92 -5.07
C VAL A 61 -21.09 -10.37 -4.55
N LYS A 62 -21.28 -10.57 -3.24
CA LYS A 62 -21.30 -11.89 -2.56
C LYS A 62 -20.09 -12.76 -2.90
N LYS A 63 -18.92 -12.14 -3.10
CA LYS A 63 -17.65 -12.82 -3.32
C LYS A 63 -16.80 -12.78 -2.06
N ILE A 64 -15.96 -13.79 -1.88
CA ILE A 64 -14.98 -13.80 -0.80
C ILE A 64 -13.97 -12.68 -1.10
N PRO A 65 -13.77 -11.73 -0.19
CA PRO A 65 -12.78 -10.68 -0.40
C PRO A 65 -11.38 -11.28 -0.35
N ASP A 66 -10.53 -10.88 -1.28
CA ASP A 66 -9.13 -11.33 -1.42
C ASP A 66 -8.20 -10.14 -1.16
N ILE A 67 -7.11 -10.38 -0.41
CA ILE A 67 -6.10 -9.38 -0.10
C ILE A 67 -5.40 -8.84 -1.35
N ASP A 68 -5.32 -9.63 -2.43
CA ASP A 68 -4.69 -9.20 -3.68
C ASP A 68 -5.40 -8.00 -4.31
N TYR A 69 -6.74 -7.91 -4.19
CA TYR A 69 -7.48 -6.73 -4.63
C TYR A 69 -7.13 -5.48 -3.80
N SER A 70 -6.98 -5.63 -2.48
CA SER A 70 -6.57 -4.54 -1.60
C SER A 70 -5.15 -4.07 -1.90
N ILE A 71 -4.22 -5.00 -2.18
CA ILE A 71 -2.84 -4.68 -2.56
C ILE A 71 -2.81 -3.90 -3.87
N ARG A 72 -3.57 -4.34 -4.89
CA ARG A 72 -3.66 -3.63 -6.18
C ARG A 72 -4.24 -2.22 -6.01
N LEU A 73 -5.29 -2.08 -5.19
CA LEU A 73 -5.90 -0.78 -4.92
C LEU A 73 -4.93 0.16 -4.17
N ALA A 74 -4.24 -0.35 -3.16
CA ALA A 74 -3.23 0.40 -2.43
C ALA A 74 -2.03 0.77 -3.31
N PHE A 75 -1.62 -0.11 -4.23
CA PHE A 75 -0.59 0.17 -5.22
C PHE A 75 -0.97 1.34 -6.13
N VAL A 76 -2.19 1.34 -6.66
CA VAL A 76 -2.71 2.46 -7.48
C VAL A 76 -2.72 3.77 -6.68
N TYR A 77 -3.10 3.72 -5.40
CA TYR A 77 -3.03 4.88 -4.52
C TYR A 77 -1.58 5.40 -4.33
N MET A 78 -0.62 4.51 -4.10
CA MET A 78 0.80 4.91 -3.99
C MET A 78 1.36 5.47 -5.31
N LEU A 79 0.94 4.92 -6.45
CA LEU A 79 1.26 5.47 -7.77
C LEU A 79 0.66 6.88 -7.96
N PHE A 80 -0.56 7.11 -7.50
CA PHE A 80 -1.14 8.44 -7.52
C PHE A 80 -0.33 9.43 -6.67
N LEU A 81 0.13 9.00 -5.47
CA LEU A 81 0.94 9.85 -4.60
C LEU A 81 2.30 10.19 -5.21
N ILE A 82 3.00 9.25 -5.85
CA ILE A 82 4.29 9.54 -6.49
C ILE A 82 4.13 10.46 -7.71
N VAL A 83 3.06 10.28 -8.49
CA VAL A 83 2.76 11.17 -9.62
C VAL A 83 2.45 12.58 -9.11
N LYS A 84 1.64 12.70 -8.05
CA LYS A 84 1.39 13.99 -7.40
C LYS A 84 2.69 14.63 -6.90
N HIS A 85 3.54 13.86 -6.21
CA HIS A 85 4.84 14.33 -5.73
C HIS A 85 5.76 14.81 -6.87
N ALA A 86 5.71 14.14 -8.03
CA ALA A 86 6.50 14.52 -9.20
C ALA A 86 5.97 15.79 -9.91
N ILE A 87 4.68 16.11 -9.77
CA ILE A 87 4.05 17.26 -10.44
C ILE A 87 4.05 18.51 -9.55
N GLY A 88 4.08 18.38 -8.23
CA GLY A 88 4.04 19.48 -7.26
C GLY A 88 2.65 19.73 -6.69
#